data_AF-A0A7S4CIJ8-F1
#
_entry.id   AF-A0A7S4CIJ8-F1
#
_cell.length_a   1.000
_cell.length_b   1.000
_cell.length_c   1.000
_cell.angle_alpha   90.00
_cell.angle_beta   90.00
_cell.angle_gamma   90.00
#
_symmetry.space_group_name_H-M   'P 1'
#
loop_
_entity.id
_entity.type
_entity.pdbx_description
1 polymer ?
#
loop_
_entity_poly.entity_id
_entity_poly.type
_entity_poly.pdbx_seq_one_letter_code
_entity_poly.pdbx_strand_id
1 'polypeptide(L)'
;FFFAMSLENDYDPSKPATFKALTERIEAFANDICSFPSFDVNLLQSLARSHPDLESNLVEDANKAHPFMHARLRPLVKDFLWVKLRFGTKVERNVYKKLFDRQVVATDRVERAFYHRLLLKRPVSFWPGLDSYLLQSATSEGSGMHQYTKLGSLEEKYPLNLERLMSFDEMQVSAFIGLASATHFVNTGDHFKCA
;
A
#
# COMPACT_ATOMS: atom_id res chain seq x y z
N PHE A 1 9.53 3.63 4.38
CA PHE A 1 9.03 2.28 4.07
C PHE A 1 7.77 2.36 3.23
N PHE A 2 7.94 2.71 1.95
CA PHE A 2 6.93 2.53 0.91
C PHE A 2 7.58 1.62 -0.13
N PHE A 3 7.57 0.32 0.13
CA PHE A 3 7.78 -0.61 -0.98
C PHE A 3 6.51 -0.57 -1.80
N ALA A 4 6.55 0.17 -2.91
CA ALA A 4 5.59 0.03 -3.98
C ALA A 4 5.63 -1.46 -4.40
N MET A 5 4.70 -2.23 -3.84
CA MET A 5 4.36 -3.54 -4.37
C MET A 5 3.99 -3.32 -5.83
N SER A 6 4.69 -4.02 -6.72
CA SER A 6 4.52 -3.96 -8.17
C SER A 6 3.06 -3.78 -8.55
N LEU A 7 2.83 -2.70 -9.30
CA LEU A 7 1.68 -2.43 -10.12
C LEU A 7 1.21 -3.72 -10.79
N GLU A 8 -0.08 -4.03 -10.66
CA GLU A 8 -0.82 -5.06 -11.41
C GLU A 8 -0.44 -6.53 -11.22
N ASN A 9 0.66 -6.88 -10.55
CA ASN A 9 1.01 -8.26 -10.28
C ASN A 9 0.47 -8.73 -8.92
N ASP A 10 -0.28 -9.83 -8.94
CA ASP A 10 -0.62 -10.62 -7.77
C ASP A 10 0.65 -10.80 -6.95
N TYR A 11 0.70 -10.18 -5.76
CA TYR A 11 1.74 -10.48 -4.78
C TYR A 11 1.72 -11.98 -4.55
N ASP A 12 2.72 -12.66 -5.09
CA ASP A 12 2.89 -14.09 -4.99
C ASP A 12 3.82 -14.36 -3.80
N PRO A 13 3.29 -14.76 -2.63
CA PRO A 13 4.11 -15.05 -1.46
C PRO A 13 5.09 -16.22 -1.72
N SER A 14 4.92 -16.98 -2.81
CA SER A 14 5.87 -18.03 -3.21
C SER A 14 7.11 -17.50 -3.94
N LYS A 15 7.13 -16.22 -4.34
CA LYS A 15 8.26 -15.57 -5.01
C LYS A 15 8.89 -14.51 -4.11
N PRO A 16 9.97 -14.84 -3.39
CA PRO A 16 10.68 -13.86 -2.58
C PRO A 16 11.23 -12.73 -3.46
N ALA A 17 11.21 -11.52 -2.92
CA ALA A 17 11.89 -10.38 -3.53
C ALA A 17 13.39 -10.64 -3.61
N THR A 18 14.00 -10.21 -4.70
CA THR A 18 15.46 -10.24 -4.90
C THR A 18 16.03 -8.83 -4.77
N PHE A 19 17.32 -8.72 -4.48
CA PHE A 19 17.99 -7.42 -4.35
C PHE A 19 17.83 -6.55 -5.62
N LYS A 20 17.99 -7.19 -6.79
CA LYS A 20 17.75 -6.57 -8.09
C LYS A 20 16.32 -6.02 -8.21
N ALA A 21 15.31 -6.82 -7.86
CA ALA A 21 13.91 -6.39 -7.95
C ALA A 21 13.59 -5.23 -6.98
N LEU A 22 14.19 -5.22 -5.79
CA LEU A 22 14.02 -4.11 -4.83
C LEU A 22 14.63 -2.82 -5.38
N THR A 23 15.81 -2.92 -5.95
CA THR A 23 16.56 -1.81 -6.56
C THR A 23 15.79 -1.19 -7.73
N GLU A 24 15.32 -2.03 -8.67
CA GLU A 24 14.52 -1.60 -9.83
C GLU A 24 13.22 -0.93 -9.39
N ARG A 25 12.56 -1.42 -8.33
CA ARG A 25 11.34 -0.80 -7.78
C ARG A 25 11.61 0.57 -7.16
N ILE A 26 12.73 0.75 -6.47
CA ILE A 26 13.11 2.04 -5.89
C ILE A 26 13.38 3.06 -7.01
N GLU A 27 14.09 2.65 -8.05
CA GLU A 27 14.39 3.50 -9.21
C GLU A 27 13.10 3.87 -9.97
N ALA A 28 12.23 2.90 -10.24
CA ALA A 28 10.93 3.14 -10.86
C ALA A 28 10.08 4.10 -10.01
N PHE A 29 10.04 3.92 -8.69
CA PHE A 29 9.32 4.83 -7.79
C PHE A 29 9.87 6.26 -7.85
N ALA A 30 11.20 6.41 -7.83
CA ALA A 30 11.85 7.72 -7.89
C ALA A 30 11.62 8.44 -9.23
N ASN A 31 11.62 7.69 -10.33
CA ASN A 31 11.45 8.23 -11.68
C ASN A 31 9.99 8.53 -12.02
N ASP A 32 9.07 7.63 -11.64
CA ASP A 32 7.68 7.66 -12.12
C ASP A 32 6.72 8.31 -11.12
N ILE A 33 7.01 8.31 -9.82
CA ILE A 33 6.02 8.70 -8.79
C ILE A 33 6.43 9.97 -8.05
N CYS A 34 7.62 9.98 -7.45
CA CYS A 34 8.06 11.11 -6.64
C CYS A 34 9.58 11.17 -6.56
N SER A 35 10.15 12.32 -6.92
CA SER A 35 11.56 12.61 -6.65
C SER A 35 11.74 12.80 -5.15
N PHE A 36 12.23 11.77 -4.47
CA PHE A 36 12.58 11.85 -3.05
C PHE A 36 13.83 12.74 -2.87
N PRO A 37 13.93 13.57 -1.82
CA PRO A 37 15.07 14.46 -1.69
C PRO A 37 16.40 13.69 -1.45
N SER A 38 17.40 14.12 -2.21
CA SER A 38 18.82 14.29 -1.87
C SER A 38 19.85 13.17 -2.01
N PHE A 39 19.66 12.17 -2.87
CA PHE A 39 20.83 11.40 -3.36
C PHE A 39 20.69 11.08 -4.85
N ASP A 40 21.70 11.44 -5.65
CA ASP A 40 21.82 11.08 -7.08
C ASP A 40 22.02 9.55 -7.28
N VAL A 41 21.94 8.77 -6.20
CA VAL A 41 22.22 7.34 -6.15
C VAL A 41 21.16 6.61 -5.33
N ASN A 42 20.86 5.38 -5.74
CA ASN A 42 20.02 4.49 -4.98
C ASN A 42 20.71 4.13 -3.65
N LEU A 43 20.16 4.59 -2.53
CA LEU A 43 20.71 4.36 -1.19
C LEU A 43 20.90 2.87 -0.88
N LEU A 44 19.99 2.02 -1.34
CA LEU A 44 20.06 0.57 -1.13
C LEU A 44 21.30 -0.02 -1.83
N GLN A 45 21.56 0.39 -3.08
CA GLN A 45 22.78 0.02 -3.79
C GLN A 45 24.03 0.58 -3.10
N SER A 46 24.00 1.84 -2.66
CA SER A 46 25.17 2.47 -2.03
C SER A 46 25.55 1.76 -0.72
N LEU A 47 24.57 1.38 0.11
CA LEU A 47 24.81 0.68 1.36
C LEU A 47 25.35 -0.73 1.13
N ALA A 48 24.79 -1.46 0.16
CA ALA A 48 25.24 -2.81 -0.18
C ALA A 48 26.67 -2.81 -0.74
N ARG A 49 27.06 -1.78 -1.52
CA ARG A 49 28.46 -1.63 -1.99
C ARG A 49 29.44 -1.44 -0.83
N SER A 50 29.05 -0.68 0.19
CA SER A 50 29.92 -0.42 1.36
C SER A 50 30.00 -1.61 2.31
N HIS A 51 28.95 -2.44 2.39
CA HIS A 51 28.90 -3.60 3.28
C HIS A 51 28.24 -4.79 2.56
N PRO A 52 29.02 -5.70 1.96
CA PRO A 52 28.50 -6.81 1.16
C PRO A 52 27.52 -7.72 1.91
N ASP A 53 27.71 -7.89 3.22
CA ASP A 53 26.83 -8.70 4.08
C ASP A 53 25.43 -8.08 4.27
N LEU A 54 25.26 -6.79 3.97
CA LEU A 54 23.95 -6.13 4.06
C LEU A 54 23.02 -6.51 2.92
N GLU A 55 23.53 -6.93 1.76
CA GLU A 55 22.68 -7.28 0.63
C GLU A 55 21.71 -8.41 1.01
N SER A 56 22.23 -9.50 1.58
CA SER A 56 21.42 -10.63 2.03
C SER A 56 20.46 -10.24 3.16
N ASN A 57 20.92 -9.43 4.11
CA ASN A 57 20.09 -8.98 5.23
C ASN A 57 18.94 -8.09 4.77
N LEU A 58 19.19 -7.16 3.84
CA LEU A 58 18.16 -6.28 3.28
C LEU A 58 17.09 -7.07 2.51
N VAL A 59 17.51 -8.09 1.75
CA VAL A 59 16.59 -8.99 1.05
C VAL A 59 15.78 -9.82 2.05
N GLU A 60 16.42 -10.35 3.09
CA GLU A 60 15.75 -11.11 4.13
C GLU A 60 14.73 -10.25 4.89
N ASP A 61 15.10 -9.03 5.29
CA ASP A 61 14.25 -8.06 5.96
C ASP A 61 13.04 -7.69 5.11
N ALA A 62 13.23 -7.40 3.83
CA ALA A 62 12.16 -7.10 2.89
C ALA A 62 11.18 -8.27 2.73
N ASN A 63 11.68 -9.51 2.74
CA ASN A 63 10.84 -10.72 2.63
C ASN A 63 10.14 -11.10 3.94
N LYS A 64 10.69 -10.71 5.10
CA LYS A 64 10.08 -10.88 6.42
C LYS A 64 9.09 -9.78 6.78
N ALA A 65 9.03 -8.69 6.01
CA ALA A 65 8.08 -7.62 6.22
C ALA A 65 6.65 -8.16 6.16
N HIS A 66 5.86 -7.90 7.20
CA HIS A 66 4.51 -8.44 7.32
C HIS A 66 3.54 -7.44 7.92
N PRO A 67 2.30 -7.39 7.41
CA PRO A 67 1.25 -6.62 8.05
C PRO A 67 0.81 -7.30 9.34
N PHE A 68 0.43 -6.51 10.33
CA PHE A 68 -0.13 -6.99 11.58
C PHE A 68 -1.35 -6.16 11.98
N MET A 69 -2.27 -6.79 12.71
CA MET A 69 -3.48 -6.14 13.22
C MET A 69 -3.93 -6.84 14.50
N HIS A 70 -4.52 -6.08 15.41
CA HIS A 70 -5.07 -6.62 16.64
C HIS A 70 -6.24 -7.59 16.38
N ALA A 71 -6.21 -8.81 16.94
CA ALA A 71 -7.18 -9.87 16.65
C ALA A 71 -8.65 -9.48 16.92
N ARG A 72 -8.91 -8.61 17.92
CA ARG A 72 -10.25 -8.06 18.22
C ARG A 72 -10.87 -7.24 17.07
N LEU A 73 -10.11 -6.90 16.04
CA LEU A 73 -10.61 -6.16 14.87
C LEU A 73 -11.10 -7.08 13.75
N ARG A 74 -10.91 -8.41 13.87
CA ARG A 74 -11.47 -9.36 12.91
C ARG A 74 -13.00 -9.26 12.79
N PRO A 75 -13.78 -9.20 13.88
CA PRO A 75 -15.22 -8.97 13.79
C PRO A 75 -15.57 -7.65 13.09
N LEU A 76 -14.86 -6.56 13.39
CA LEU A 76 -15.07 -5.27 12.74
C LEU A 76 -14.93 -5.36 11.21
N VAL A 77 -13.93 -6.09 10.72
CA VAL A 77 -13.71 -6.30 9.28
C VAL A 77 -14.84 -7.12 8.67
N LYS A 78 -15.33 -8.16 9.37
CA LYS A 78 -16.47 -8.95 8.91
C LYS A 78 -17.74 -8.10 8.83
N ASP A 79 -18.01 -7.32 9.87
CA ASP A 79 -19.17 -6.44 9.95
C ASP A 79 -19.11 -5.36 8.88
N PHE A 80 -17.93 -4.76 8.66
CA PHE A 80 -17.68 -3.81 7.59
C PHE A 80 -18.03 -4.42 6.22
N LEU A 81 -17.46 -5.58 5.89
CA LEU A 81 -17.70 -6.25 4.61
C LEU A 81 -19.18 -6.65 4.45
N TRP A 82 -19.82 -7.10 5.53
CA TRP A 82 -21.25 -7.42 5.53
C TRP A 82 -22.10 -6.19 5.23
N VAL A 83 -21.84 -5.06 5.89
CA VAL A 83 -22.54 -3.79 5.65
C VAL A 83 -22.34 -3.34 4.20
N LYS A 84 -21.10 -3.39 3.69
CA LYS A 84 -20.79 -3.00 2.31
C LYS A 84 -21.42 -3.90 1.26
N LEU A 85 -21.49 -5.21 1.51
CA LEU A 85 -22.19 -6.13 0.61
C LEU A 85 -23.71 -5.97 0.65
N ARG A 86 -24.29 -5.71 1.83
CA ARG A 86 -25.73 -5.65 2.04
C ARG A 86 -26.31 -4.31 1.59
N PHE A 87 -25.70 -3.21 2.01
CA PHE A 87 -26.22 -1.85 1.87
C PHE A 87 -25.39 -0.95 0.95
N GLY A 88 -24.17 -1.37 0.58
CA GLY A 88 -23.31 -0.59 -0.31
C GLY A 88 -23.90 -0.42 -1.72
N THR A 89 -23.29 0.47 -2.49
CA THR A 89 -23.73 0.76 -3.87
C THR A 89 -23.50 -0.43 -4.80
N LYS A 90 -23.97 -0.33 -6.05
CA LYS A 90 -23.64 -1.34 -7.07
C LYS A 90 -22.13 -1.44 -7.32
N VAL A 91 -21.42 -0.32 -7.25
CA VAL A 91 -19.96 -0.23 -7.42
C VAL A 91 -19.26 -0.96 -6.28
N GLU A 92 -19.57 -0.60 -5.04
CA GLU A 92 -19.00 -1.23 -3.84
C GLU A 92 -19.24 -2.73 -3.84
N ARG A 93 -20.49 -3.16 -4.03
CA ARG A 93 -20.83 -4.58 -4.07
C ARG A 93 -20.07 -5.32 -5.16
N ASN A 94 -19.84 -4.72 -6.32
CA ASN A 94 -19.07 -5.35 -7.39
C ASN A 94 -17.60 -5.54 -6.98
N VAL A 95 -16.98 -4.51 -6.40
CA VAL A 95 -15.60 -4.58 -5.91
C VAL A 95 -15.47 -5.66 -4.83
N TYR A 96 -16.34 -5.63 -3.83
CA TYR A 96 -16.26 -6.60 -2.72
C TYR A 96 -16.58 -8.01 -3.20
N LYS A 97 -17.61 -8.23 -4.03
CA LYS A 97 -17.91 -9.54 -4.62
C LYS A 97 -16.72 -10.11 -5.40
N LYS A 98 -16.03 -9.31 -6.21
CA LYS A 98 -14.80 -9.75 -6.90
C LYS A 98 -13.73 -10.24 -5.92
N LEU A 99 -13.62 -9.65 -4.72
CA LEU A 99 -12.71 -10.14 -3.67
C LEU A 99 -13.14 -11.51 -3.14
N PHE A 100 -14.45 -11.74 -2.97
CA PHE A 100 -15.00 -13.04 -2.55
C PHE A 100 -14.91 -14.11 -3.65
N ASP A 101 -15.20 -13.76 -4.90
CA ASP A 101 -15.24 -14.69 -6.04
C ASP A 101 -13.83 -15.16 -6.43
N ARG A 102 -12.80 -14.32 -6.26
CA ARG A 102 -11.40 -14.73 -6.43
C ARG A 102 -10.94 -15.75 -5.38
N GLN A 103 -11.69 -15.95 -4.29
CA GLN A 103 -11.30 -16.83 -3.18
C GLN A 103 -12.49 -17.58 -2.59
N VAL A 104 -12.93 -18.64 -3.28
CA VAL A 104 -13.92 -19.59 -2.75
C VAL A 104 -13.31 -20.40 -1.56
N VAL A 105 -14.12 -20.57 -0.50
CA VAL A 105 -14.09 -21.61 0.57
C VAL A 105 -13.43 -21.33 1.94
N ALA A 106 -12.90 -20.14 2.30
CA ALA A 106 -12.51 -19.90 3.71
C ALA A 106 -12.65 -18.45 4.18
N THR A 107 -13.26 -18.22 5.34
CA THR A 107 -13.44 -16.88 5.94
C THR A 107 -12.10 -16.16 6.14
N ASP A 108 -11.04 -16.90 6.51
CA ASP A 108 -9.69 -16.35 6.64
C ASP A 108 -9.07 -15.88 5.32
N ARG A 109 -9.54 -16.41 4.18
CA ARG A 109 -9.07 -15.99 2.84
C ARG A 109 -9.64 -14.61 2.49
N VAL A 110 -10.94 -14.42 2.68
CA VAL A 110 -11.61 -13.13 2.48
C VAL A 110 -10.96 -12.01 3.29
N GLU A 111 -10.74 -12.23 4.60
CA GLU A 111 -10.10 -11.24 5.47
C GLU A 111 -8.72 -10.85 4.94
N ARG A 112 -7.90 -11.83 4.57
CA ARG A 112 -6.59 -11.59 3.95
C ARG A 112 -6.70 -10.82 2.64
N ALA A 113 -7.62 -11.19 1.75
CA ALA A 113 -7.82 -10.47 0.49
C ALA A 113 -8.19 -9.00 0.73
N PHE A 114 -9.02 -8.73 1.74
CA PHE A 114 -9.35 -7.37 2.14
C PHE A 114 -8.14 -6.64 2.73
N TYR A 115 -7.32 -7.28 3.57
CA TYR A 115 -6.07 -6.67 4.06
C TYR A 115 -5.09 -6.34 2.94
N HIS A 116 -4.90 -7.27 1.99
CA HIS A 116 -4.09 -7.01 0.80
C HIS A 116 -4.61 -5.81 0.01
N ARG A 117 -5.94 -5.68 -0.15
CA ARG A 117 -6.55 -4.51 -0.77
C ARG A 117 -6.24 -3.22 0.01
N LEU A 118 -6.39 -3.23 1.33
CA LEU A 118 -6.10 -2.07 2.19
C LEU A 118 -4.63 -1.64 2.17
N LEU A 119 -3.70 -2.53 1.81
CA LEU A 119 -2.28 -2.20 1.63
C LEU A 119 -1.99 -1.70 0.21
N LEU A 120 -2.56 -2.37 -0.80
CA LEU A 120 -2.25 -2.13 -2.21
C LEU A 120 -2.95 -0.91 -2.80
N LYS A 121 -4.17 -0.60 -2.36
CA LYS A 121 -5.01 0.44 -2.95
C LYS A 121 -4.88 1.79 -2.25
N ARG A 122 -3.81 1.98 -1.45
CA ARG A 122 -3.51 3.25 -0.80
C ARG A 122 -2.98 4.27 -1.82
N PRO A 123 -3.37 5.55 -1.71
CA PRO A 123 -2.60 6.61 -2.33
C PRO A 123 -1.19 6.61 -1.74
N VAL A 124 -0.21 7.06 -2.52
CA VAL A 124 1.20 7.20 -2.08
C VAL A 124 1.29 8.24 -0.95
N SER A 125 0.56 9.35 -1.12
CA SER A 125 0.38 10.35 -0.09
C SER A 125 -1.03 10.91 -0.14
N PHE A 126 -1.55 11.31 1.02
CA PHE A 126 -2.87 11.92 1.15
C PHE A 126 -2.80 13.06 2.18
N TRP A 127 -3.23 14.25 1.78
CA TRP A 127 -3.21 15.47 2.59
C TRP A 127 -4.64 15.95 2.84
N PRO A 128 -5.11 15.90 4.10
CA PRO A 128 -6.54 16.05 4.42
C PRO A 128 -7.08 17.47 4.26
N GLY A 129 -6.23 18.50 4.20
CA GLY A 129 -6.70 19.90 4.15
C GLY A 129 -7.49 20.28 2.89
N LEU A 130 -7.25 19.58 1.77
CA LEU A 130 -7.92 19.84 0.48
C LEU A 130 -8.30 18.53 -0.24
N ASP A 131 -8.29 17.40 0.47
CA ASP A 131 -8.29 16.05 -0.12
C ASP A 131 -7.22 15.90 -1.21
N SER A 132 -6.06 16.54 -1.05
CA SER A 132 -4.98 16.42 -2.03
C SER A 132 -4.36 15.04 -1.92
N TYR A 133 -3.99 14.44 -3.03
CA TYR A 133 -3.42 13.10 -3.06
C TYR A 133 -2.33 12.97 -4.10
N LEU A 134 -1.44 12.01 -3.87
CA LEU A 134 -0.49 11.48 -4.85
C LEU A 134 -0.84 10.02 -5.10
N LEU A 135 -1.15 9.66 -6.34
CA LEU A 135 -1.45 8.28 -6.72
C LEU A 135 -0.18 7.52 -7.14
N GLN A 136 -0.28 6.18 -7.22
CA GLN A 136 0.82 5.30 -7.66
C GLN A 136 1.13 5.39 -9.16
N SER A 137 0.41 6.22 -9.92
CA SER A 137 0.60 6.40 -11.36
C SER A 137 1.07 7.82 -11.62
N ALA A 138 2.10 7.94 -12.48
CA ALA A 138 2.88 9.14 -12.82
C ALA A 138 2.09 10.38 -13.31
N THR A 139 0.76 10.34 -13.31
CA THR A 139 -0.12 11.34 -13.92
C THR A 139 -1.15 11.94 -12.96
N SER A 140 -1.02 11.78 -11.64
CA SER A 140 -2.11 12.25 -10.76
C SER A 140 -1.67 12.61 -9.34
N GLU A 141 -1.00 13.76 -9.26
CA GLU A 141 -1.28 14.69 -8.16
C GLU A 141 -2.59 15.41 -8.49
N GLY A 142 -3.47 15.52 -7.50
CA GLY A 142 -4.74 16.18 -7.67
C GLY A 142 -5.26 16.74 -6.36
N SER A 143 -6.10 17.76 -6.46
CA SER A 143 -6.93 18.19 -5.35
C SER A 143 -8.26 17.46 -5.45
N GLY A 144 -8.57 16.66 -4.43
CA GLY A 144 -9.80 15.90 -4.38
C GLY A 144 -11.02 16.81 -4.47
N MET A 145 -11.04 17.99 -3.85
CA MET A 145 -12.18 18.94 -3.87
C MET A 145 -13.55 18.22 -3.96
N HIS A 146 -13.80 17.26 -3.06
CA HIS A 146 -15.02 16.41 -3.00
C HIS A 146 -15.13 15.25 -3.99
N GLN A 147 -14.18 15.00 -4.88
CA GLN A 147 -14.16 13.84 -5.78
C GLN A 147 -13.74 12.56 -5.07
N TYR A 148 -12.82 12.66 -4.09
CA TYR A 148 -12.38 11.49 -3.32
C TYR A 148 -13.53 10.91 -2.47
N THR A 149 -14.46 11.76 -1.99
CA THR A 149 -15.66 11.31 -1.27
C THR A 149 -16.66 10.56 -2.16
N LYS A 150 -16.52 10.66 -3.49
CA LYS A 150 -17.36 9.93 -4.45
C LYS A 150 -16.88 8.52 -4.73
N LEU A 151 -15.72 8.09 -4.22
CA LEU A 151 -15.22 6.73 -4.38
C LEU A 151 -16.22 5.70 -3.84
N GLY A 152 -16.62 4.75 -4.70
CA GLY A 152 -17.66 3.77 -4.37
C GLY A 152 -19.08 4.27 -4.61
N SER A 153 -19.30 5.51 -5.04
CA SER A 153 -20.60 5.99 -5.49
C SER A 153 -20.81 5.74 -6.98
N LEU A 154 -22.03 5.97 -7.49
CA LEU A 154 -22.30 5.93 -8.93
C LEU A 154 -21.68 7.12 -9.70
N GLU A 155 -21.18 8.12 -8.97
CA GLU A 155 -20.57 9.33 -9.51
C GLU A 155 -19.04 9.26 -9.52
N GLU A 156 -18.45 8.13 -9.14
CA GLU A 156 -16.99 7.94 -9.22
C GLU A 156 -16.51 8.07 -10.67
N LYS A 157 -15.34 8.70 -10.86
CA LYS A 157 -14.79 8.98 -12.19
C LYS A 157 -13.32 8.62 -12.21
N TYR A 158 -12.87 8.08 -13.33
CA TYR A 158 -11.44 7.86 -13.56
C TYR A 158 -10.64 9.17 -13.40
N PRO A 159 -9.48 9.19 -12.72
CA PRO A 159 -8.74 8.05 -12.13
C PRO A 159 -9.18 7.65 -10.71
N LEU A 160 -10.11 8.39 -10.10
CA LEU A 160 -10.64 8.16 -8.76
C LEU A 160 -11.82 7.19 -8.76
N ASN A 161 -11.52 5.89 -8.82
CA ASN A 161 -12.52 4.83 -8.67
C ASN A 161 -12.13 3.80 -7.60
N LEU A 162 -13.14 3.14 -7.03
CA LEU A 162 -12.95 2.18 -5.93
C LEU A 162 -12.17 0.93 -6.38
N GLU A 163 -12.14 0.60 -7.66
CA GLU A 163 -11.37 -0.54 -8.16
C GLU A 163 -9.85 -0.29 -8.05
N ARG A 164 -9.41 0.96 -8.22
CA ARG A 164 -8.01 1.36 -8.18
C ARG A 164 -7.57 1.93 -6.83
N LEU A 165 -8.48 2.55 -6.09
CA LEU A 165 -8.18 3.24 -4.84
C LEU A 165 -9.07 2.78 -3.71
N MET A 166 -8.59 3.00 -2.49
CA MET A 166 -9.38 2.80 -1.29
C MET A 166 -10.33 3.97 -1.05
N SER A 167 -11.52 3.70 -0.49
CA SER A 167 -12.44 4.76 -0.04
C SER A 167 -12.08 5.31 1.34
N PHE A 168 -12.72 6.41 1.75
CA PHE A 168 -12.58 6.94 3.12
C PHE A 168 -12.97 5.93 4.21
N ASP A 169 -14.00 5.13 3.96
CA ASP A 169 -14.42 4.10 4.92
C ASP A 169 -13.34 3.01 5.03
N GLU A 170 -12.71 2.65 3.90
CA GLU A 170 -11.57 1.73 3.90
C GLU A 170 -10.35 2.36 4.59
N MET A 171 -10.14 3.69 4.49
CA MET A 171 -9.04 4.40 5.17
C MET A 171 -9.16 4.28 6.68
N GLN A 172 -10.37 4.44 7.22
CA GLN A 172 -10.63 4.28 8.66
C GLN A 172 -10.27 2.88 9.15
N VAL A 173 -10.66 1.84 8.42
CA VAL A 173 -10.30 0.45 8.77
C VAL A 173 -8.80 0.21 8.62
N SER A 174 -8.18 0.81 7.60
CA SER A 174 -6.76 0.67 7.31
C SER A 174 -5.85 1.29 8.38
N ALA A 175 -6.37 2.25 9.15
CA ALA A 175 -5.64 2.90 10.23
C ALA A 175 -5.28 1.91 11.35
N PHE A 176 -5.97 0.78 11.43
CA PHE A 176 -5.67 -0.27 12.40
C PHE A 176 -4.65 -1.31 11.93
N ILE A 177 -4.21 -1.23 10.67
CA ILE A 177 -3.23 -2.15 10.09
C ILE A 177 -1.85 -1.53 10.23
N GLY A 178 -0.97 -2.21 10.97
CA GLY A 178 0.46 -1.90 11.03
C GLY A 178 1.26 -2.71 10.02
N LEU A 179 2.45 -2.23 9.68
CA LEU A 179 3.46 -2.97 8.93
C LEU A 179 4.70 -3.10 9.81
N ALA A 180 5.19 -4.32 10.01
CA ALA A 180 6.43 -4.57 10.73
C ALA A 180 7.49 -5.05 9.73
N SER A 181 8.69 -4.47 9.84
CA SER A 181 9.88 -4.88 9.09
C SER A 181 11.10 -4.62 9.94
N ALA A 182 12.09 -5.50 9.85
CA ALA A 182 13.43 -5.14 10.28
C ALA A 182 13.96 -4.01 9.38
N THR A 183 14.76 -3.12 9.97
CA THR A 183 15.29 -1.92 9.33
C THR A 183 16.73 -1.73 9.78
N HIS A 184 17.63 -1.52 8.84
CA HIS A 184 18.97 -1.08 9.14
C HIS A 184 18.98 0.45 9.32
N PHE A 185 19.38 0.89 10.52
CA PHE A 185 19.51 2.31 10.83
C PHE A 185 20.83 2.85 10.27
N VAL A 186 20.72 3.76 9.30
CA VAL A 186 21.88 4.47 8.70
C VAL A 186 22.24 5.74 9.46
N ASN A 187 21.34 6.23 10.30
CA ASN A 187 21.54 7.37 11.20
C ASN A 187 20.71 7.16 12.47
N THR A 188 20.86 8.07 13.44
CA THR A 188 20.16 8.01 14.74
C THR A 188 18.69 8.45 14.67
N GLY A 189 18.22 8.93 13.51
CA GLY A 189 16.88 9.52 13.36
C GLY A 189 16.70 10.87 14.05
N ASP A 190 17.78 11.49 14.53
CA ASP A 190 17.72 12.83 15.12
C ASP A 190 17.63 13.90 14.01
N HIS A 191 16.54 14.65 14.00
CA HIS A 191 16.28 15.71 13.02
C HIS A 191 17.17 16.95 13.21
N PHE A 192 17.87 17.08 14.34
CA PHE A 192 18.69 18.26 14.65
C PHE A 192 20.17 18.11 14.28
N LYS A 193 20.64 16.89 14.03
CA LYS A 193 22.01 16.63 13.63
C LYS A 193 22.01 15.99 12.26
N CYS A 194 22.19 16.81 11.23
CA CYS A 194 22.60 16.30 9.93
C CYS A 194 23.96 15.62 10.11
N ALA A 195 23.96 14.29 10.13
CA ALA A 195 25.15 13.45 10.04
C ALA A 195 25.31 12.99 8.59
#